data_AF-A0A108TEB9-F1
#
_entry.id   AF-A0A108TEB9-F1
#
_cell.length_a   1.000
_cell.length_b   1.000
_cell.length_c   1.000
_cell.angle_alpha   90.00
_cell.angle_beta   90.00
_cell.angle_gamma   90.00
#
_symmetry.space_group_name_H-M   'P 1'
#
loop_
_entity.id
_entity.type
_entity.pdbx_description
1 polymer ?
#
loop_
_entity_poly.entity_id
_entity_poly.type
_entity_poly.pdbx_seq_one_letter_code
_entity_poly.pdbx_strand_id
1 'polypeptide(L)'
;MKKITIMNIKKLSLLLFLTFTLAGCWLDNTHADYGAAKSHMLPSDKLRNTERGGYIIVKNNGKYYRISPSGTRTEVQIRYRRR
;
A
#
# COMPACT_ATOMS: atom_id res chain seq x y z
N MET A 1 47.78 26.00 6.64
CA MET A 1 46.93 25.66 5.47
C MET A 1 46.07 24.43 5.80
N LYS A 2 44.75 24.62 5.74
CA LYS A 2 43.62 23.65 5.59
C LYS A 2 43.86 22.17 5.98
N LYS A 3 43.62 21.80 7.25
CA LYS A 3 43.41 20.38 7.66
C LYS A 3 42.01 20.08 8.24
N ILE A 4 41.15 21.09 8.40
CA ILE A 4 39.85 20.96 9.08
C ILE A 4 38.71 20.62 8.10
N THR A 5 38.90 20.84 6.80
CA THR A 5 37.78 20.75 5.83
C THR A 5 37.47 19.32 5.34
N ILE A 6 38.47 18.42 5.29
CA ILE A 6 38.29 17.08 4.69
C ILE A 6 37.53 16.12 5.61
N MET A 7 37.66 16.27 6.93
CA MET A 7 37.02 15.37 7.90
C MET A 7 35.50 15.60 8.02
N ASN A 8 35.00 16.80 7.70
CA ASN A 8 33.57 17.13 7.72
C ASN A 8 32.84 16.66 6.45
N ILE A 9 33.48 16.65 5.28
CA ILE A 9 32.85 16.22 4.02
C ILE A 9 32.54 14.71 4.03
N LYS A 10 33.45 13.88 4.58
CA LYS A 10 33.23 12.42 4.67
C LYS A 10 32.11 12.05 5.64
N LYS A 11 31.98 12.80 6.75
CA LYS A 11 30.87 12.63 7.70
C LYS A 11 29.54 13.12 7.12
N LEU A 12 29.57 14.22 6.37
CA LEU A 12 28.38 14.76 5.68
C LEU A 12 27.89 13.83 4.55
N SER A 13 28.80 13.21 3.78
CA SER A 13 28.41 12.25 2.74
C SER A 13 27.84 10.96 3.32
N LEU A 14 28.39 10.47 4.45
CA LEU A 14 27.85 9.31 5.15
C LEU A 14 26.46 9.59 5.74
N LEU A 15 26.26 10.79 6.30
CA LEU A 15 24.97 11.21 6.84
C LEU A 15 23.89 11.33 5.74
N LEU A 16 24.25 11.91 4.60
CA LEU A 16 23.37 12.00 3.42
C LEU A 16 22.99 10.61 2.90
N PHE A 17 23.95 9.69 2.81
CA PHE A 17 23.69 8.32 2.35
C PHE A 17 22.74 7.58 3.32
N LEU A 18 22.91 7.76 4.63
CA LEU A 18 22.03 7.17 5.66
C LEU A 18 20.60 7.74 5.59
N THR A 19 20.45 9.05 5.35
CA THR A 19 19.11 9.65 5.20
C THR A 19 18.39 9.19 3.93
N PHE A 20 19.13 8.93 2.85
CA PHE A 20 18.55 8.46 1.58
C PHE A 20 18.10 7.00 1.66
N THR A 21 18.83 6.14 2.36
CA THR A 21 18.45 4.73 2.56
C THR A 21 17.32 4.56 3.58
N LEU A 22 17.23 5.41 4.61
CA LEU A 22 16.11 5.42 5.56
C LEU A 22 14.82 6.03 4.97
N ALA A 23 14.93 7.04 4.11
CA ALA A 23 13.78 7.63 3.43
C ALA A 23 13.20 6.72 2.33
N GLY A 24 14.02 5.85 1.73
CA GLY A 24 13.60 4.90 0.70
C GLY A 24 12.75 3.73 1.20
N CYS A 25 12.59 3.57 2.52
CA CYS A 25 11.85 2.45 3.11
C CYS A 25 10.32 2.65 3.23
N TRP A 26 9.74 3.74 2.72
CA TRP A 26 8.33 4.07 3.00
C TRP A 26 7.47 4.31 1.76
N LEU A 27 7.74 3.64 0.64
CA LEU A 27 6.78 3.58 -0.46
C LEU A 27 5.95 2.30 -0.38
N ASP A 28 5.25 2.12 0.75
CA ASP A 28 4.23 1.08 0.90
C ASP A 28 2.99 1.44 0.09
N ASN A 29 3.08 1.31 -1.23
CA ASN A 29 1.97 1.53 -2.18
C ASN A 29 0.72 0.71 -1.81
N THR A 30 0.88 -0.40 -1.10
CA THR A 30 -0.20 -1.27 -0.61
C THR A 30 -1.24 -0.52 0.24
N HIS A 31 -0.82 0.47 1.05
CA HIS A 31 -1.75 1.23 1.90
C HIS A 31 -2.55 2.26 1.08
N ALA A 32 -1.91 2.91 0.11
CA ALA A 32 -2.55 3.82 -0.82
C ALA A 32 -3.55 3.07 -1.72
N ASP A 33 -3.16 1.90 -2.23
CA ASP A 33 -3.99 1.06 -3.10
C ASP A 33 -5.26 0.57 -2.38
N TYR A 34 -5.15 0.20 -1.10
CA TYR A 34 -6.30 -0.15 -0.27
C TYR A 34 -7.25 1.05 -0.06
N GLY A 35 -6.69 2.22 0.24
CA GLY A 35 -7.47 3.46 0.39
C GLY A 35 -8.23 3.81 -0.88
N ALA A 36 -7.57 3.68 -2.03
CA ALA A 36 -8.18 3.88 -3.35
C ALA A 36 -9.33 2.89 -3.59
N ALA A 37 -9.12 1.59 -3.41
CA ALA A 37 -10.18 0.60 -3.59
C ALA A 37 -11.37 0.82 -2.64
N LYS A 38 -11.10 1.21 -1.38
CA LYS A 38 -12.13 1.55 -0.39
C LYS A 38 -12.95 2.78 -0.78
N SER A 39 -12.34 3.76 -1.46
CA SER A 39 -13.05 4.95 -1.94
C SER A 39 -14.12 4.65 -3.00
N HIS A 40 -14.01 3.50 -3.69
CA HIS A 40 -14.97 3.04 -4.68
C HIS A 40 -16.09 2.15 -4.11
N MET A 41 -16.16 1.98 -2.78
CA MET A 41 -17.25 1.23 -2.14
C MET A 41 -18.57 1.98 -2.27
N LEU A 42 -19.64 1.22 -2.51
CA LEU A 42 -21.01 1.73 -2.43
C LEU A 42 -21.44 1.86 -0.95
N PRO A 43 -22.38 2.76 -0.62
CA PRO A 43 -22.87 2.90 0.76
C PRO A 43 -23.45 1.61 1.36
N SER A 44 -23.97 0.72 0.53
CA SER A 44 -24.52 -0.58 0.93
C SER A 44 -23.48 -1.70 1.00
N ASP A 45 -22.23 -1.45 0.58
CA ASP A 45 -21.17 -2.45 0.60
C ASP A 45 -20.68 -2.70 2.04
N LYS A 46 -20.51 -3.98 2.40
CA LYS A 46 -19.88 -4.40 3.65
C LYS A 46 -18.52 -5.02 3.37
N LEU A 47 -17.44 -4.39 3.85
CA LEU A 47 -16.09 -4.93 3.71
C LEU A 47 -15.99 -6.33 4.35
N ARG A 48 -15.39 -7.28 3.63
CA ARG A 48 -15.24 -8.67 4.07
C ARG A 48 -13.79 -9.13 4.13
N ASN A 49 -12.99 -8.74 3.15
CA ASN A 49 -11.58 -9.10 3.13
C ASN A 49 -10.74 -8.05 2.39
N THR A 50 -9.47 -7.99 2.74
CA THR A 50 -8.44 -7.23 2.02
C THR A 50 -7.49 -8.20 1.37
N GLU A 51 -7.15 -7.96 0.11
CA GLU A 51 -6.28 -8.82 -0.68
C GLU A 51 -4.99 -8.08 -1.05
N ARG A 52 -3.98 -8.86 -1.43
CA ARG A 52 -2.67 -8.33 -1.83
C ARG A 52 -2.80 -7.49 -3.09
N GLY A 53 -2.05 -6.40 -3.18
CA GLY A 53 -2.17 -5.42 -4.28
C GLY A 53 -3.32 -4.43 -4.10
N GLY A 54 -3.83 -4.26 -2.87
CA GLY A 54 -4.83 -3.25 -2.52
C GLY A 54 -6.27 -3.56 -2.94
N TYR A 55 -6.53 -4.76 -3.46
CA TYR A 55 -7.89 -5.21 -3.76
C TYR A 55 -8.69 -5.42 -2.48
N ILE A 56 -10.00 -5.18 -2.55
CA ILE A 56 -10.93 -5.46 -1.44
C ILE A 56 -12.07 -6.34 -1.90
N ILE A 57 -12.54 -7.20 -1.00
CA ILE A 57 -13.76 -7.98 -1.18
C ILE A 57 -14.87 -7.37 -0.32
N VAL A 58 -15.98 -7.03 -0.96
CA VAL A 58 -17.18 -6.50 -0.30
C VAL A 58 -18.38 -7.42 -0.53
N LYS A 59 -19.31 -7.42 0.43
CA LYS A 59 -20.61 -8.09 0.30
C LYS A 59 -21.70 -7.04 0.08
N ASN A 60 -22.54 -7.25 -0.93
CA ASN A 60 -23.68 -6.40 -1.24
C ASN A 60 -24.82 -7.26 -1.79
N ASN A 61 -26.02 -7.10 -1.24
CA ASN A 61 -27.23 -7.83 -1.63
C ASN A 61 -27.03 -9.35 -1.78
N GLY A 62 -26.30 -9.95 -0.83
CA GLY A 62 -26.04 -11.40 -0.81
C GLY A 62 -24.90 -11.87 -1.73
N LYS A 63 -24.42 -11.03 -2.65
CA LYS A 63 -23.31 -11.31 -3.56
C LYS A 63 -21.99 -10.75 -3.04
N TYR A 64 -20.89 -11.25 -3.59
CA TYR A 64 -19.54 -10.77 -3.29
C TYR A 64 -18.94 -10.09 -4.51
N TYR A 65 -18.23 -8.99 -4.28
CA TYR A 65 -17.58 -8.22 -5.32
C TYR A 65 -16.13 -7.96 -4.92
N ARG A 66 -15.22 -8.10 -5.88
CA ARG A 66 -13.84 -7.61 -5.77
C ARG A 66 -13.77 -6.22 -6.38
N ILE A 67 -13.17 -5.28 -5.66
CA ILE A 67 -12.92 -3.91 -6.10
C ILE A 67 -11.41 -3.71 -6.20
N SER A 68 -10.93 -3.25 -7.35
CA SER A 68 -9.53 -2.89 -7.56
C SER A 68 -9.23 -1.46 -7.08
N PRO A 69 -7.95 -1.12 -6.87
CA PRO A 69 -7.54 0.27 -6.62
C PRO A 69 -7.95 1.25 -7.73
N SER A 70 -8.11 0.75 -8.97
CA SER A 70 -8.59 1.54 -10.12
C SER A 70 -10.12 1.72 -10.17
N GLY A 71 -10.86 1.12 -9.22
CA GLY A 71 -12.32 1.18 -9.16
C GLY A 71 -13.06 0.14 -9.98
N THR A 72 -12.37 -0.81 -10.62
CA THR A 72 -13.01 -1.91 -11.33
C THR A 72 -13.72 -2.82 -10.34
N ARG A 73 -15.01 -3.07 -10.57
CA ARG A 73 -15.86 -3.93 -9.75
C ARG A 73 -16.21 -5.20 -10.50
N THR A 74 -15.88 -6.35 -9.92
CA THR A 74 -16.17 -7.66 -10.50
C THR A 74 -16.88 -8.55 -9.49
N GLU A 75 -17.98 -9.19 -9.87
CA GLU A 75 -18.63 -10.20 -9.03
C GLU A 75 -17.71 -11.42 -8.89
N VAL A 76 -17.55 -11.93 -7.65
CA VAL A 76 -16.68 -13.08 -7.35
C VAL A 76 -17.45 -14.13 -6.56
N GLN A 77 -17.14 -15.40 -6.81
CA GLN A 77 -17.64 -16.51 -6.00
C GLN A 77 -16.58 -16.88 -4.95
N ILE A 78 -16.92 -16.74 -3.67
CA ILE A 78 -16.07 -17.20 -2.57
C ILE A 78 -16.37 -18.68 -2.32
N ARG A 79 -15.41 -19.56 -2.63
CA ARG A 79 -15.48 -20.99 -2.28
C ARG A 79 -14.68 -21.23 -1.01
N TYR A 80 -15.37 -21.61 0.06
CA TYR A 80 -14.69 -22.07 1.27
C TYR A 80 -14.18 -23.49 1.05
N ARG A 81 -12.88 -23.71 1.23
CA ARG A 81 -12.32 -25.06 1.30
C ARG A 81 -12.73 -25.66 2.64
N ARG A 82 -13.68 -26.60 2.65
CA ARG A 82 -13.96 -27.40 3.85
C ARG A 82 -12.72 -28.25 4.12
N ARG A 83 -12.16 -28.13 5.33
CA ARG A 83 -11.13 -29.04 5.84
C ARG A 83 -11.79 -30.33 6.29
#